data_AF-A0A936VTT3-F1
#
_entry.id   AF-A0A936VTT3-F1
#
_cell.length_a   1.000
_cell.length_b   1.000
_cell.length_c   1.000
_cell.angle_alpha   90.00
_cell.angle_beta   90.00
_cell.angle_gamma   90.00
#
_symmetry.space_group_name_H-M   'P 1'
#
loop_
_entity.id
_entity.type
_entity.pdbx_description
1 polymer ?
#
loop_
_entity_poly.entity_id
_entity_poly.type
_entity_poly.pdbx_seq_one_letter_code
_entity_poly.pdbx_strand_id
1 'polypeptide(L)'
;MGRSSKHIYDKNLFRDHSDSLKSKANTIFEELKSLRKALNAELNQKSKEITESINTRLSNIEQKINSGAVLKPLFDDLKKIQEEFKTLNINREDRDILWKKLNEAFKAIREKRDGGKSEHANSNFDSENNDRISRRFDGLLNAIQKMEQSIGLTLRI
;
A
#
# COMPACT_ATOMS: atom_id res chain seq x y z
N MET A 1 28.65 -31.69 -64.21
CA MET A 1 27.73 -32.06 -63.12
C MET A 1 28.23 -31.48 -61.79
N GLY A 2 27.86 -30.25 -61.41
CA GLY A 2 28.39 -29.64 -60.16
C GLY A 2 27.52 -28.56 -59.50
N ARG A 3 26.50 -28.04 -60.20
CA ARG A 3 25.60 -27.02 -59.65
C ARG A 3 24.60 -27.60 -58.63
N SER A 4 24.09 -28.81 -58.88
CA SER A 4 23.12 -29.47 -57.99
C SER A 4 23.70 -29.75 -56.59
N SER A 5 24.93 -30.27 -56.51
CA SER A 5 25.59 -30.58 -55.24
C SER A 5 25.89 -29.33 -54.40
N LYS A 6 26.22 -28.20 -55.05
CA LYS A 6 26.45 -26.93 -54.36
C LYS A 6 25.15 -26.37 -53.77
N HIS A 7 24.04 -26.43 -54.49
CA HIS A 7 22.73 -25.99 -53.96
C HIS A 7 22.24 -26.84 -52.78
N ILE A 8 22.53 -28.15 -52.78
CA ILE A 8 22.21 -29.04 -51.66
C ILE A 8 23.07 -28.72 -50.44
N TYR A 9 24.38 -28.51 -50.65
CA TYR A 9 25.30 -28.10 -49.59
C TYR A 9 24.91 -26.75 -48.96
N ASP A 10 24.64 -25.73 -49.78
CA ASP A 10 24.24 -24.41 -49.31
C ASP A 10 22.92 -24.49 -48.52
N LYS A 11 21.91 -25.23 -48.99
CA LYS A 11 20.66 -25.46 -48.25
C LYS A 11 20.88 -26.13 -46.91
N ASN A 12 21.76 -27.12 -46.84
CA ASN A 12 22.08 -27.80 -45.59
C ASN A 12 22.79 -26.86 -44.63
N LEU A 13 23.75 -26.06 -45.11
CA LEU A 13 24.44 -25.05 -44.30
C LEU A 13 23.48 -23.98 -43.74
N PHE A 14 22.54 -23.48 -44.55
CA PHE A 14 21.52 -22.55 -44.08
C PHE A 14 20.56 -23.19 -43.07
N ARG A 15 20.24 -24.48 -43.23
CA ARG A 15 19.43 -25.22 -42.28
C ARG A 15 20.16 -25.40 -40.95
N ASP A 16 21.42 -25.80 -40.98
CA ASP A 16 22.24 -26.00 -39.78
C ASP A 16 22.45 -24.68 -39.03
N HIS A 17 22.65 -23.56 -39.75
CA HIS A 17 22.70 -22.22 -39.14
C HIS A 17 21.35 -21.80 -38.54
N SER A 18 20.24 -22.09 -39.20
CA SER A 18 18.89 -21.82 -38.70
C SER A 18 18.58 -22.64 -37.44
N ASP A 19 18.94 -23.92 -37.44
CA ASP A 19 18.76 -24.81 -36.30
C ASP A 19 19.68 -24.42 -35.13
N SER A 20 20.91 -24.01 -35.40
CA SER A 20 21.83 -23.43 -34.40
C SER A 20 21.27 -22.15 -33.79
N LEU A 21 20.71 -21.25 -34.60
CA LEU A 21 20.11 -20.00 -34.11
C LEU A 21 18.88 -20.27 -33.25
N LYS A 22 17.99 -21.18 -33.67
CA LYS A 22 16.83 -21.60 -32.88
C LYS A 22 17.25 -22.24 -31.55
N SER A 23 18.27 -23.11 -31.59
CA SER A 23 18.81 -23.72 -30.38
C SER A 23 19.33 -22.66 -29.40
N LYS A 24 20.13 -21.71 -29.87
CA LYS A 24 20.64 -20.59 -29.05
C LYS A 24 19.52 -19.69 -28.53
N ALA A 25 18.49 -19.41 -29.33
CA ALA A 25 17.34 -18.64 -28.88
C ALA A 25 16.60 -19.39 -27.76
N ASN A 26 16.36 -20.68 -27.93
CA ASN A 26 15.71 -21.52 -26.92
C ASN A 26 16.51 -21.59 -25.62
N THR A 27 17.85 -21.71 -25.69
CA THR A 27 18.68 -21.70 -24.47
C THR A 27 18.57 -20.37 -23.74
N ILE A 28 18.61 -19.24 -24.46
CA ILE A 28 18.42 -17.91 -23.85
C ILE A 28 17.04 -17.79 -23.22
N PHE A 29 15.97 -18.31 -23.86
CA PHE A 29 14.63 -18.29 -23.27
C PHE A 29 14.54 -19.12 -21.99
N GLU A 30 15.16 -20.30 -21.94
CA GLU A 30 15.19 -21.11 -20.73
C GLU A 30 16.04 -20.47 -19.62
N GLU A 31 17.15 -19.80 -19.96
CA GLU A 31 17.94 -19.01 -19.00
C GLU A 31 17.15 -17.81 -18.46
N LEU A 32 16.45 -17.06 -19.31
CA LEU A 32 15.59 -15.95 -18.87
C LEU A 32 14.47 -16.44 -17.94
N LYS A 33 13.91 -17.60 -18.23
CA LYS A 33 12.86 -18.22 -17.41
C LYS A 33 13.41 -18.68 -16.06
N SER A 34 14.63 -19.22 -16.02
CA SER A 34 15.27 -19.62 -14.77
C SER A 34 15.63 -18.41 -13.91
N LEU A 35 16.22 -17.36 -14.50
CA LEU A 35 16.52 -16.10 -13.82
C LEU A 35 15.26 -15.43 -13.27
N ARG A 36 14.18 -15.37 -14.06
CA ARG A 36 12.89 -14.84 -13.59
C ARG A 36 12.34 -15.63 -12.40
N LYS A 37 12.42 -16.96 -12.44
CA LYS A 37 11.99 -17.81 -11.33
C LYS A 37 12.83 -17.57 -10.07
N ALA A 38 14.15 -17.47 -10.21
CA ALA A 38 15.07 -17.20 -9.11
C ALA A 38 14.78 -15.83 -8.47
N LEU A 39 14.64 -14.78 -9.28
CA LEU A 39 14.31 -13.43 -8.80
C LEU A 39 12.97 -13.39 -8.06
N ASN A 40 11.94 -14.07 -8.60
CA ASN A 40 10.65 -14.17 -7.93
C ASN A 40 10.74 -14.92 -6.60
N ALA A 41 11.53 -16.00 -6.54
CA ALA A 41 11.74 -16.75 -5.30
C ALA A 41 12.44 -15.89 -4.24
N GLU A 42 13.48 -15.16 -4.62
CA GLU A 42 14.20 -14.25 -3.74
C GLU A 42 13.31 -13.10 -3.25
N LEU A 43 12.53 -12.48 -4.14
CA LEU A 43 11.56 -11.45 -3.75
C LEU A 43 10.52 -11.99 -2.77
N ASN A 44 9.97 -13.18 -3.01
CA ASN A 44 9.01 -13.79 -2.11
C ASN A 44 9.61 -14.10 -0.74
N GLN A 45 10.86 -14.57 -0.70
CA GLN A 45 11.55 -14.83 0.56
C GLN A 45 11.78 -13.53 1.35
N LYS A 46 12.36 -12.51 0.71
CA LYS A 46 12.56 -11.19 1.35
C LYS A 46 11.25 -10.57 1.80
N SER A 47 10.20 -10.72 0.99
CA SER A 47 8.85 -10.24 1.31
C SER A 47 8.31 -10.87 2.58
N LYS A 48 8.47 -12.19 2.76
CA LYS A 48 8.08 -12.89 3.98
C LYS A 48 8.85 -12.43 5.20
N GLU A 49 10.18 -12.36 5.11
CA GLU A 49 11.04 -11.93 6.23
C GLU A 49 10.70 -10.51 6.70
N ILE A 50 10.51 -9.58 5.76
CA ILE A 50 10.09 -8.20 6.05
C ILE A 50 8.69 -8.18 6.69
N THR A 51 7.77 -8.96 6.14
CA THR A 51 6.39 -9.06 6.63
C THR A 51 6.33 -9.61 8.05
N GLU A 52 7.12 -10.63 8.36
CA GLU A 52 7.25 -11.19 9.71
C GLU A 52 7.84 -10.16 10.69
N SER A 53 8.91 -9.45 10.30
CA SER A 53 9.50 -8.37 11.09
C SER A 53 8.50 -7.26 11.41
N ILE A 54 7.72 -6.79 10.43
CA ILE A 54 6.70 -5.76 10.67
C ILE A 54 5.56 -6.33 11.53
N ASN A 55 5.10 -7.55 11.28
CA ASN A 55 4.04 -8.19 12.06
C ASN A 55 4.41 -8.33 13.54
N THR A 56 5.66 -8.71 13.84
CA THR A 56 6.12 -8.81 15.23
C THR A 56 6.15 -7.43 15.91
N ARG A 57 6.60 -6.38 15.21
CA ARG A 57 6.56 -5.00 15.72
C ARG A 57 5.12 -4.53 15.96
N LEU A 58 4.20 -4.79 15.03
CA LEU A 58 2.78 -4.45 15.17
C LEU A 58 2.15 -5.18 16.37
N SER A 59 2.41 -6.49 16.51
CA SER A 59 1.90 -7.27 17.65
C SER A 59 2.44 -6.75 18.99
N ASN A 60 3.71 -6.37 19.06
CA ASN A 60 4.28 -5.74 20.25
C ASN A 60 3.61 -4.40 20.58
N ILE A 61 3.25 -3.60 19.56
CA ILE A 61 2.49 -2.36 19.75
C ILE A 61 1.09 -2.67 20.27
N GLU A 62 0.38 -3.63 19.68
CA GLU A 62 -0.95 -4.07 20.14
C GLU A 62 -0.94 -4.54 21.59
N GLN A 63 0.05 -5.32 22.00
CA GLN A 63 0.23 -5.73 23.39
C GLN A 63 0.43 -4.53 24.31
N LYS A 64 1.25 -3.54 23.90
CA LYS A 64 1.46 -2.31 24.67
C LYS A 64 0.19 -1.46 24.78
N ILE A 65 -0.61 -1.38 23.72
CA ILE A 65 -1.93 -0.72 23.72
C ILE A 65 -2.84 -1.37 24.76
N ASN A 66 -2.89 -2.71 24.79
CA ASN A 66 -3.73 -3.46 25.72
C ASN A 66 -3.25 -3.33 27.18
N SER A 67 -1.94 -3.21 27.40
CA SER A 67 -1.35 -3.00 28.74
C SER A 67 -1.58 -1.60 29.32
N GLY A 68 -2.20 -0.68 28.56
CA GLY A 68 -2.47 0.69 29.02
C GLY A 68 -1.25 1.62 28.95
N ALA A 69 -0.24 1.29 28.14
CA ALA A 69 0.90 2.17 27.91
C ALA A 69 0.48 3.51 27.27
N VAL A 70 1.31 4.54 27.43
CA VAL A 70 1.02 5.87 26.89
C VAL A 70 0.81 5.80 25.38
N LEU A 71 -0.37 6.22 24.92
CA LEU A 71 -0.82 6.04 23.53
C LEU A 71 -0.04 6.89 22.51
N LYS A 72 0.48 8.05 22.93
CA LYS A 72 1.20 8.99 22.06
C LYS A 72 2.48 8.41 21.43
N PRO A 73 3.44 7.85 22.19
CA PRO A 73 4.64 7.23 21.60
C PRO A 73 4.30 6.02 20.73
N LEU A 74 3.27 5.24 21.07
CA LEU A 74 2.83 4.11 20.24
C LEU A 74 2.28 4.57 18.89
N PHE A 75 1.57 5.70 18.86
CA PHE A 75 1.09 6.29 17.62
C PHE A 75 2.22 6.80 16.72
N ASP A 76 3.24 7.41 17.31
CA ASP A 76 4.42 7.88 16.58
C ASP A 76 5.25 6.69 16.03
N ASP A 77 5.32 5.59 16.78
CA ASP A 77 5.97 4.36 16.30
C ASP A 77 5.18 3.72 15.14
N LEU A 78 3.84 3.70 15.18
CA LEU A 78 3.03 3.26 14.04
C LEU A 78 3.24 4.15 12.81
N LYS A 79 3.42 5.47 12.99
CA LYS A 79 3.76 6.37 11.87
C LYS A 79 5.11 6.04 11.25
N LYS A 80 6.13 5.75 12.06
CA LYS A 80 7.44 5.31 11.54
C LYS A 80 7.31 4.02 10.73
N ILE A 81 6.54 3.04 11.24
CA ILE A 81 6.26 1.80 10.50
C ILE A 81 5.53 2.12 9.18
N GLN A 82 4.60 3.07 9.17
CA GLN A 82 3.90 3.50 7.96
C GLN A 82 4.86 4.15 6.93
N GLU A 83 5.82 4.94 7.37
CA GLU A 83 6.84 5.54 6.51
C GLU A 83 7.79 4.48 5.94
N GLU A 84 8.29 3.59 6.80
CA GLU A 84 9.09 2.43 6.38
C GLU A 84 8.32 1.62 5.33
N PHE A 85 7.05 1.30 5.60
CA PHE A 85 6.17 0.53 4.72
C PHE A 85 6.01 1.10 3.30
N LYS A 86 6.00 2.44 3.14
CA LYS A 86 5.92 3.09 1.83
C LYS A 86 7.14 2.79 0.96
N THR A 87 8.30 2.58 1.57
CA THR A 87 9.58 2.38 0.87
C THR A 87 9.90 0.91 0.60
N LEU A 88 9.15 -0.03 1.19
CA LEU A 88 9.44 -1.45 1.06
C LEU A 88 9.10 -2.00 -0.33
N ASN A 89 10.00 -2.84 -0.84
CA ASN A 89 9.80 -3.63 -2.05
C ASN A 89 9.37 -5.05 -1.68
N ILE A 90 8.07 -5.25 -1.56
CA ILE A 90 7.43 -6.51 -1.17
C ILE A 90 6.36 -6.89 -2.20
N ASN A 91 5.94 -8.16 -2.17
CA ASN A 91 4.85 -8.61 -3.03
C ASN A 91 3.56 -7.85 -2.71
N ARG A 92 2.70 -7.69 -3.72
CA ARG A 92 1.43 -6.97 -3.60
C ARG A 92 0.52 -7.59 -2.54
N GLU A 93 0.43 -8.92 -2.50
CA GLU A 93 -0.41 -9.63 -1.53
C GLU A 93 0.03 -9.35 -0.08
N ASP A 94 1.34 -9.47 0.19
CA ASP A 94 1.91 -9.16 1.51
C ASP A 94 1.71 -7.69 1.88
N ARG A 95 1.83 -6.79 0.89
CA ARG A 95 1.57 -5.36 1.06
C ARG A 95 0.13 -5.10 1.51
N ASP A 96 -0.84 -5.73 0.86
CA ASP A 96 -2.26 -5.55 1.19
C ASP A 96 -2.59 -6.10 2.59
N ILE A 97 -1.98 -7.23 2.98
CA ILE A 97 -2.12 -7.82 4.32
C ILE A 97 -1.54 -6.88 5.40
N LEU A 98 -0.31 -6.41 5.21
CA LEU A 98 0.34 -5.49 6.14
C LEU A 98 -0.41 -4.16 6.27
N TRP A 99 -0.94 -3.64 5.16
CA TRP A 99 -1.71 -2.40 5.16
C TRP A 99 -2.99 -2.54 6.00
N LYS A 100 -3.72 -3.66 5.87
CA LYS A 100 -4.89 -3.95 6.71
C LYS A 100 -4.54 -3.97 8.20
N LYS A 101 -3.49 -4.71 8.58
CA LYS A 101 -3.05 -4.79 9.98
C LYS A 101 -2.59 -3.46 10.53
N LEU A 102 -1.85 -2.67 9.75
CA LEU A 102 -1.41 -1.34 10.15
C LEU A 102 -2.61 -0.43 10.42
N ASN A 103 -3.63 -0.47 9.56
CA ASN A 103 -4.87 0.28 9.76
C ASN A 103 -5.64 -0.20 11.00
N GLU A 104 -5.72 -1.50 11.22
CA GLU A 104 -6.34 -2.08 12.43
C GLU A 104 -5.64 -1.59 13.70
N ALA A 105 -4.31 -1.59 13.72
CA ALA A 105 -3.53 -1.06 14.85
C ALA A 105 -3.78 0.44 15.08
N PHE A 106 -3.85 1.25 14.01
CA PHE A 106 -4.20 2.67 14.12
C PHE A 106 -5.62 2.87 14.65
N LYS A 107 -6.58 2.05 14.22
CA LYS A 107 -7.96 2.08 14.72
C LYS A 107 -8.00 1.77 16.21
N ALA A 108 -7.31 0.73 16.66
CA ALA A 108 -7.22 0.36 18.07
C ALA A 108 -6.65 1.48 18.95
N ILE A 109 -5.58 2.18 18.51
CA ILE A 109 -5.04 3.33 19.26
C ILE A 109 -6.07 4.46 19.35
N ARG A 110 -6.78 4.77 18.26
CA ARG A 110 -7.76 5.86 18.23
C ARG A 110 -8.95 5.57 19.13
N GLU A 111 -9.50 4.36 19.08
CA GLU A 111 -10.61 3.95 19.94
C GLU A 111 -10.25 4.07 21.43
N LYS A 112 -9.01 3.69 21.80
CA LYS A 112 -8.48 3.86 23.16
C LYS A 112 -8.25 5.33 23.55
N ARG A 113 -7.81 6.17 22.60
CA ARG A 113 -7.56 7.61 22.83
C ARG A 113 -8.87 8.40 22.97
N ASP A 114 -9.85 8.11 22.11
CA ASP A 114 -11.09 8.86 21.99
C ASP A 114 -12.21 8.27 22.87
N GLY A 115 -11.88 7.28 23.72
CA GLY A 115 -12.77 6.70 24.74
C GLY A 115 -13.99 5.99 24.14
N GLY A 116 -13.84 5.36 22.97
CA GLY A 116 -14.94 4.67 22.29
C GLY A 116 -15.98 5.58 21.62
N LYS A 117 -15.73 6.89 21.47
CA LYS A 117 -16.67 7.82 20.81
C LYS A 117 -16.65 7.80 19.28
N SER A 118 -15.93 6.88 18.64
CA SER A 118 -15.67 6.92 17.19
C SER A 118 -16.14 5.68 16.43
N GLU A 119 -17.44 5.43 16.38
CA GLU A 119 -18.01 4.48 15.40
C GLU A 119 -18.05 5.03 13.97
N HIS A 120 -17.67 6.30 13.74
CA HIS A 120 -17.75 6.96 12.43
C HIS A 120 -16.43 7.53 11.87
N ALA A 121 -15.26 7.04 12.30
CA ALA A 121 -13.97 7.53 11.79
C ALA A 121 -13.38 6.61 10.70
N ASN A 122 -14.11 6.42 9.60
CA ASN A 122 -13.55 5.83 8.39
C ASN A 122 -13.23 6.97 7.40
N SER A 123 -11.98 7.01 6.91
CA SER A 123 -11.39 8.01 5.99
C SER A 123 -10.89 9.33 6.63
N ASN A 124 -9.64 9.32 7.06
CA ASN A 124 -9.00 10.42 7.78
C ASN A 124 -8.51 11.59 6.89
N PHE A 125 -8.86 11.61 5.60
CA PHE A 125 -8.59 12.73 4.70
C PHE A 125 -9.87 13.54 4.42
N ASP A 126 -11.02 12.87 4.28
CA ASP A 126 -12.32 13.54 4.10
C ASP A 126 -12.93 14.02 5.43
N SER A 127 -12.66 13.34 6.55
CA SER A 127 -13.22 13.72 7.86
C SER A 127 -12.74 15.09 8.35
N GLU A 128 -11.48 15.45 8.09
CA GLU A 128 -10.92 16.74 8.55
C GLU A 128 -11.47 17.92 7.74
N ASN A 129 -11.77 17.70 6.45
CA ASN A 129 -12.51 18.64 5.60
C ASN A 129 -13.98 18.74 6.02
N ASN A 130 -14.64 17.62 6.28
CA ASN A 130 -16.04 17.62 6.71
C ASN A 130 -16.22 18.27 8.09
N ASP A 131 -15.35 18.01 9.05
CA ASP A 131 -15.39 18.67 10.37
C ASP A 131 -15.21 20.19 10.25
N ARG A 132 -14.35 20.64 9.34
CA ARG A 132 -14.16 22.06 9.06
C ARG A 132 -15.38 22.69 8.39
N ILE A 133 -16.01 21.98 7.46
CA ILE A 133 -17.23 22.43 6.77
C ILE A 133 -18.40 22.51 7.76
N SER A 134 -18.58 21.49 8.61
CA SER A 134 -19.62 21.47 9.65
C SER A 134 -19.48 22.64 10.63
N ARG A 135 -18.25 22.91 11.13
CA ARG A 135 -18.01 24.07 12.01
C ARG A 135 -18.31 25.41 11.33
N ARG A 136 -18.05 25.52 10.01
CA ARG A 136 -18.41 26.71 9.23
C ARG A 136 -19.92 26.83 9.07
N PHE A 137 -20.61 25.73 8.80
CA PHE A 137 -22.06 25.68 8.69
C PHE A 137 -22.74 26.10 10.00
N ASP A 138 -22.29 25.56 11.13
CA ASP A 138 -22.78 25.93 12.46
C ASP A 138 -22.49 27.40 12.78
N GLY A 139 -21.32 27.91 12.39
CA GLY A 139 -20.98 29.32 12.54
C GLY A 139 -21.91 30.23 11.73
N LEU A 140 -22.24 29.85 10.50
CA LEU A 140 -23.16 30.58 9.64
C LEU A 140 -24.60 30.53 10.19
N LEU A 141 -25.07 29.38 10.66
CA LEU A 141 -26.39 29.25 11.31
C LEU A 141 -26.50 30.16 12.54
N ASN A 142 -25.47 30.17 13.39
CA ASN A 142 -25.45 31.06 14.56
C ASN A 142 -25.43 32.55 14.17
N ALA A 143 -24.74 32.91 13.07
CA ALA A 143 -24.74 34.27 12.57
C ALA A 143 -26.13 34.68 12.02
N ILE A 144 -26.78 33.77 11.28
CA ILE A 144 -28.15 33.97 10.77
C ILE A 144 -29.13 34.17 11.94
N GLN A 145 -29.09 33.31 12.94
CA GLN A 145 -29.96 33.44 14.13
C GLN A 145 -29.76 34.78 14.85
N LYS A 146 -28.51 35.24 15.00
CA LYS A 146 -28.22 36.56 15.60
C LYS A 146 -28.75 37.71 14.75
N MET A 147 -28.63 37.61 13.41
CA MET A 147 -29.19 38.61 12.50
C MET A 147 -30.72 38.61 12.55
N GLU A 148 -31.39 37.47 12.54
CA GLU A 148 -32.84 37.35 12.67
C GLU A 148 -33.36 37.95 13.98
N GLN A 149 -32.68 37.67 15.09
CA GLN A 149 -33.00 38.29 16.38
C GLN A 149 -32.85 39.81 16.34
N SER A 150 -31.77 40.32 15.72
CA SER A 150 -31.54 41.76 15.59
C SER A 150 -32.59 42.47 14.70
N ILE A 151 -33.00 41.83 13.61
CA ILE A 151 -34.05 42.34 12.71
C ILE A 151 -35.41 42.33 13.43
N GLY A 152 -35.73 41.25 14.15
CA GLY A 152 -36.96 41.16 14.95
C GLY A 152 -37.04 42.21 16.06
N LEU A 153 -35.91 42.58 16.67
CA LEU A 153 -35.82 43.69 17.62
C LEU A 153 -36.02 45.05 16.94
N THR A 154 -35.47 45.23 15.74
CA THR A 154 -35.54 46.49 14.98
C THR A 154 -36.94 46.75 14.40
N LEU A 155 -37.68 45.71 14.03
CA LEU A 155 -39.06 45.81 13.49
C LEU A 155 -40.15 45.93 14.57
N ARG A 156 -39.79 45.93 15.86
CA ARG A 156 -40.72 46.06 16.99
C ARG A 156 -40.75 47.47 17.62
N ILE A 157 -40.08 48.44 16.99
CA ILE A 157 -40.08 49.87 17.32
C ILE A 157 -40.71 50.61 16.13
#